data_AF-A0A655ZCV0-F1
#
_entry.id   AF-A0A655ZCV0-F1
#
_cell.length_a   1.000
_cell.length_b   1.000
_cell.length_c   1.000
_cell.angle_alpha   90.00
_cell.angle_beta   90.00
_cell.angle_gamma   90.00
#
_symmetry.space_group_name_H-M   'P 1'
#
loop_
_entity.id
_entity.type
_entity.pdbx_description
1 polymer ?
#
loop_
_entity_poly.entity_id
_entity_poly.type
_entity_poly.pdbx_seq_one_letter_code
_entity_poly.pdbx_strand_id
1 'polypeptide(L)'
;MTIALGMGLSLAQVSLMPVTALAGYKQQVLSREYAPLLANSVLDSKKQTVTQRWVMALPPETLSNLFSSLIQKQTSSRRDSNGLVIATAEQGNESQAQAIVQIMQWLSADKSVGEEANQRQWKETLIAMGKLPAGKKDHQVEWQTYQAQWLRLARFVKEFGSAERGRLIRLFDQESKMLCKNMLLTRYDESFQSGLLAGIPKPTQYFAYPIGLVQNPVVGQKVQIWLEIESQCELVKKNETIINWSIHEALS
;
A
#
# COMPACT_ATOMS: atom_id res chain seq x y z
N MET A 1 27.17 23.24 2.20
CA MET A 1 26.19 23.20 3.31
C MET A 1 24.87 22.70 2.73
N THR A 2 24.53 21.40 2.61
CA THR A 2 24.62 20.20 3.47
C THR A 2 23.64 20.18 4.66
N ILE A 3 22.37 20.52 4.41
CA ILE A 3 21.34 20.65 5.46
C ILE A 3 20.82 19.30 5.99
N ALA A 4 21.04 18.17 5.30
CA ALA A 4 20.51 16.86 5.77
C ALA A 4 21.52 15.96 6.49
N LEU A 5 22.83 16.25 6.44
CA LEU A 5 23.84 15.47 7.18
C LEU A 5 24.11 16.01 8.60
N GLY A 6 23.59 17.18 8.96
CA GLY A 6 23.94 17.89 10.20
C GLY A 6 23.01 17.75 11.41
N MET A 7 21.84 17.11 11.29
CA MET A 7 20.84 17.15 12.39
C MET A 7 20.66 15.84 13.17
N GLY A 8 21.32 14.74 12.81
CA GLY A 8 21.15 13.49 13.57
C GLY A 8 19.69 13.03 13.71
N LEU A 9 18.82 13.44 12.78
CA LEU A 9 17.40 13.13 12.84
C LEU A 9 17.19 11.65 12.55
N SER A 10 16.72 10.93 13.56
CA SER A 10 16.28 9.54 13.42
C SER A 10 15.00 9.47 12.56
N LEU A 11 14.76 8.35 11.88
CA LEU A 11 13.49 8.07 11.18
C LEU A 11 12.27 8.39 12.06
N ALA A 12 12.39 8.15 13.36
CA ALA A 12 11.40 8.51 14.37
C ALA A 12 11.04 10.00 14.34
N GLN A 13 12.02 10.89 14.46
CA GLN A 13 11.81 12.34 14.47
C GLN A 13 11.25 12.86 13.14
N VAL A 14 11.58 12.17 12.06
CA VAL A 14 11.11 12.48 10.71
C VAL A 14 9.64 12.07 10.51
N SER A 15 9.26 10.89 10.99
CA SER A 15 7.87 10.39 10.93
C SER A 15 6.89 11.08 11.89
N LEU A 16 7.42 11.60 13.01
CA LEU A 16 6.65 12.26 14.07
C LEU A 16 6.39 13.74 13.78
N MET A 17 6.84 14.26 12.63
CA MET A 17 6.49 15.62 12.22
C MET A 17 4.99 15.72 11.95
N PRO A 18 4.25 16.59 12.68
CA PRO A 18 2.83 16.78 12.43
C PRO A 18 2.61 17.23 10.99
N VAL A 19 1.62 16.64 10.31
CA VAL A 19 1.20 17.07 8.96
C VAL A 19 0.87 18.58 8.94
N THR A 20 0.48 19.15 10.08
CA THR A 20 0.23 20.59 10.27
C THR A 20 1.51 21.44 10.35
N ALA A 21 2.61 20.92 10.90
CA ALA A 21 3.94 21.57 10.80
C ALA A 21 4.48 21.51 9.35
N LEU A 22 4.07 20.49 8.60
CA LEU A 22 4.32 20.35 7.16
C LEU A 22 3.37 21.23 6.30
N ALA A 23 2.19 21.57 6.80
CA ALA A 23 1.18 22.37 6.10
C ALA A 23 1.57 23.86 6.00
N GLY A 24 2.38 24.36 6.94
CA GLY A 24 2.86 25.75 6.94
C GLY A 24 4.03 26.04 5.99
N TYR A 25 4.71 25.00 5.46
CA TYR A 25 5.95 25.17 4.68
C TYR A 25 5.89 24.37 3.37
N LYS A 26 5.45 25.03 2.29
CA LYS A 26 5.48 24.60 0.87
C LYS A 26 5.49 23.07 0.64
N GLN A 27 4.32 22.49 0.91
CA GLN A 27 3.98 21.07 0.92
C GLN A 27 4.39 20.27 -0.34
N GLN A 28 4.56 20.91 -1.50
CA GLN A 28 4.95 20.23 -2.75
C GLN A 28 6.47 20.14 -2.97
N VAL A 29 7.26 21.00 -2.34
CA VAL A 29 8.72 21.06 -2.57
C VAL A 29 9.43 20.11 -1.61
N LEU A 30 9.00 20.09 -0.33
CA LEU A 30 9.59 19.19 0.66
C LEU A 30 9.19 17.73 0.45
N SER A 31 7.93 17.44 0.12
CA SER A 31 7.47 16.05 -0.01
C SER A 31 8.16 15.30 -1.16
N ARG A 32 8.54 16.02 -2.24
CA ARG A 32 9.35 15.51 -3.35
C ARG A 32 10.77 15.16 -2.95
N GLU A 33 11.43 16.02 -2.17
CA GLU A 33 12.79 15.70 -1.68
C GLU A 33 12.78 14.65 -0.57
N TYR A 34 11.66 14.54 0.14
CA TYR A 34 11.48 13.73 1.34
C TYR A 34 11.30 12.24 1.07
N ALA A 35 10.44 11.87 0.13
CA ALA A 35 10.12 10.47 -0.12
C ALA A 35 11.35 9.63 -0.56
N PRO A 36 12.26 10.13 -1.42
CA PRO A 36 13.50 9.43 -1.74
C PRO A 36 14.47 9.34 -0.55
N LEU A 37 14.49 10.33 0.36
CA LEU A 37 15.32 10.27 1.57
C LEU A 37 14.82 9.19 2.53
N LEU A 38 13.50 9.10 2.72
CA LEU A 38 12.89 8.03 3.50
C LEU A 38 13.21 6.65 2.91
N ALA A 39 13.07 6.52 1.59
CA ALA A 39 13.37 5.28 0.90
C ALA A 39 14.84 4.87 1.11
N ASN A 40 15.78 5.78 0.92
CA ASN A 40 17.21 5.51 1.15
C ASN A 40 17.50 5.10 2.59
N SER A 41 16.78 5.65 3.58
CA SER A 41 17.00 5.30 4.97
C SER A 41 16.38 3.95 5.36
N VAL A 42 15.33 3.50 4.66
CA VAL A 42 14.80 2.14 4.78
C VAL A 42 15.76 1.13 4.15
N LEU A 43 16.40 1.50 3.03
CA LEU A 43 17.31 0.65 2.28
C LEU A 43 18.76 0.68 2.80
N ASP A 44 19.08 1.54 3.78
CA ASP A 44 20.43 1.66 4.36
C ASP A 44 20.80 0.41 5.17
N SER A 45 21.65 -0.43 4.59
CA SER A 45 22.12 -1.68 5.19
C SER A 45 22.84 -1.48 6.54
N LYS A 46 23.46 -0.30 6.76
CA LYS A 46 24.19 -0.02 8.01
C LYS A 46 23.26 0.20 9.20
N LYS A 47 22.03 0.63 8.93
CA LYS A 47 21.02 0.96 9.96
C LYS A 47 19.83 0.01 9.93
N GLN A 48 19.86 -0.99 9.07
CA GLN A 48 18.73 -1.88 8.76
C GLN A 48 18.07 -2.44 10.02
N THR A 49 18.83 -3.01 10.95
CA THR A 49 18.26 -3.61 12.18
C THR A 49 17.53 -2.60 13.06
N VAL A 50 18.06 -1.38 13.16
CA VAL A 50 17.45 -0.31 13.96
C VAL A 50 16.20 0.21 13.26
N THR A 51 16.29 0.48 11.95
CA THR A 51 15.17 0.93 11.14
C THR A 51 14.05 -0.09 11.12
N GLN A 52 14.37 -1.38 10.97
CA GLN A 52 13.40 -2.48 10.99
C GLN A 52 12.63 -2.53 12.31
N ARG A 53 13.33 -2.59 13.45
CA ARG A 53 12.67 -2.61 14.77
C ARG A 53 11.75 -1.42 14.97
N TRP A 54 12.22 -0.25 14.52
CA TRP A 54 11.45 0.96 14.60
C TRP A 54 10.19 0.92 13.72
N VAL A 55 10.30 0.48 12.46
CA VAL A 55 9.15 0.37 11.54
C VAL A 55 8.10 -0.62 12.05
N MET A 56 8.52 -1.79 12.56
CA MET A 56 7.61 -2.80 13.09
C MET A 56 6.84 -2.29 14.32
N ALA A 57 7.48 -1.43 15.13
CA ALA A 57 6.86 -0.82 16.31
C ALA A 57 5.97 0.40 16.02
N LEU A 58 5.84 0.84 14.76
CA LEU A 58 5.03 2.02 14.42
C LEU A 58 3.52 1.76 14.58
N PRO A 59 2.75 2.70 15.13
CA PRO A 59 1.30 2.60 15.07
C PRO A 59 0.80 2.73 13.63
N PRO A 60 -0.35 2.12 13.29
CA PRO A 60 -0.89 2.10 11.92
C PRO A 60 -1.02 3.48 11.27
N GLU A 61 -1.37 4.51 12.03
CA GLU A 61 -1.50 5.88 11.54
C GLU A 61 -0.16 6.47 11.09
N THR A 62 0.92 6.19 11.83
CA THR A 62 2.26 6.68 11.46
C THR A 62 2.79 5.91 10.27
N LEU A 63 2.57 4.60 10.23
CA LEU A 63 2.91 3.76 9.10
C LEU A 63 2.13 4.19 7.84
N SER A 64 0.88 4.64 7.99
CA SER A 64 0.07 5.17 6.88
C SER A 64 0.68 6.43 6.26
N ASN A 65 1.26 7.30 7.09
CA ASN A 65 1.94 8.51 6.64
C ASN A 65 3.24 8.17 5.91
N LEU A 66 3.97 7.15 6.38
CA LEU A 66 5.17 6.64 5.72
C LEU A 66 4.84 6.13 4.31
N PHE A 67 3.86 5.23 4.17
CA PHE A 67 3.44 4.74 2.85
C PHE A 67 2.88 5.85 1.94
N SER A 68 2.07 6.76 2.50
CA SER A 68 1.53 7.91 1.76
C SER A 68 2.62 8.85 1.26
N SER A 69 3.75 8.92 1.95
CA SER A 69 4.93 9.67 1.51
C SER A 69 5.69 8.89 0.43
N LEU A 70 5.91 7.59 0.62
CA LEU A 70 6.65 6.75 -0.32
C LEU A 70 5.98 6.63 -1.70
N ILE A 71 4.66 6.68 -1.79
CA ILE A 71 3.95 6.63 -3.10
C ILE A 71 3.90 7.98 -3.84
N GLN A 72 4.55 9.02 -3.34
CA GLN A 72 4.60 10.31 -4.03
C GLN A 72 5.62 10.24 -5.18
N LYS A 73 5.09 10.22 -6.41
CA LYS A 73 5.91 10.17 -7.62
C LYS A 73 6.84 11.38 -7.74
N GLN A 74 8.10 11.11 -7.99
CA GLN A 74 9.10 12.10 -8.37
C GLN A 74 9.02 12.40 -9.85
N THR A 75 8.90 13.69 -10.17
CA THR A 75 8.84 14.20 -11.54
C THR A 75 10.10 14.95 -11.95
N SER A 76 11.03 15.18 -11.02
CA SER A 76 12.22 16.00 -11.24
C SER A 76 13.42 15.39 -10.55
N SER A 77 14.57 15.42 -11.22
CA SER A 77 15.83 14.96 -10.65
C SER A 77 16.30 15.87 -9.53
N ARG A 78 16.86 15.28 -8.47
CA ARG A 78 17.46 16.01 -7.36
C ARG A 78 18.85 16.48 -7.75
N ARG A 79 19.17 17.73 -7.40
CA ARG A 79 20.46 18.35 -7.65
C ARG A 79 21.11 18.79 -6.35
N ASP A 80 22.43 18.79 -6.30
CA ASP A 80 23.17 19.37 -5.17
C ASP A 80 23.22 20.92 -5.24
N SER A 81 23.88 21.53 -4.26
CA SER A 81 24.07 22.99 -4.21
C SER A 81 24.84 23.56 -5.41
N ASN A 82 25.55 22.70 -6.16
CA ASN A 82 26.37 23.06 -7.31
C ASN A 82 25.63 22.78 -8.63
N GLY A 83 24.35 22.36 -8.56
CA GLY A 83 23.51 22.07 -9.73
C GLY A 83 23.73 20.70 -10.37
N LEU A 84 24.59 19.86 -9.80
CA LEU A 84 24.88 18.50 -10.27
C LEU A 84 23.75 17.55 -9.89
N VAL A 85 23.33 16.70 -10.82
CA VAL A 85 22.30 15.68 -10.56
C VAL A 85 22.86 14.62 -9.62
N ILE A 86 22.28 14.52 -8.42
CA ILE A 86 22.65 13.54 -7.39
C ILE A 86 21.74 12.31 -7.40
N ALA A 87 20.52 12.44 -7.93
CA ALA A 87 19.60 11.32 -8.14
C ALA A 87 18.57 11.70 -9.21
N THR A 88 18.29 10.79 -10.13
CA THR A 88 17.20 11.00 -11.11
C THR A 88 15.84 10.77 -10.46
N ALA A 89 14.78 11.33 -11.06
CA ALA A 89 13.42 11.07 -10.61
C ALA A 89 13.08 9.56 -10.69
N GLU A 90 13.58 8.88 -11.72
CA GLU A 90 13.41 7.44 -11.91
C GLU A 90 14.06 6.63 -10.78
N GLN A 91 15.33 6.93 -10.45
CA GLN A 91 16.03 6.29 -9.32
C GLN A 91 15.30 6.53 -8.00
N GLY A 92 14.80 7.74 -7.77
CA GLY A 92 13.99 8.05 -6.59
C GLY A 92 12.74 7.19 -6.49
N ASN A 93 11.96 7.11 -7.57
CA ASN A 93 10.74 6.31 -7.63
C ASN A 93 11.03 4.81 -7.47
N GLU A 94 12.13 4.31 -8.04
CA GLU A 94 12.56 2.94 -7.86
C GLU A 94 12.90 2.63 -6.40
N SER A 95 13.73 3.46 -5.76
CA SER A 95 14.06 3.29 -4.34
C SER A 95 12.80 3.35 -3.47
N GLN A 96 11.84 4.21 -3.80
CA GLN A 96 10.55 4.26 -3.11
C GLN A 96 9.76 2.95 -3.25
N ALA A 97 9.71 2.36 -4.45
CA ALA A 97 9.06 1.06 -4.67
C ALA A 97 9.76 -0.06 -3.89
N GLN A 98 11.10 -0.08 -3.90
CA GLN A 98 11.89 -1.02 -3.12
C GLN A 98 11.65 -0.88 -1.60
N ALA A 99 11.59 0.35 -1.10
CA ALA A 99 11.32 0.62 0.30
C ALA A 99 9.92 0.16 0.74
N ILE A 100 8.90 0.33 -0.11
CA ILE A 100 7.55 -0.19 0.15
C ILE A 100 7.59 -1.71 0.36
N VAL A 101 8.21 -2.44 -0.57
CA VAL A 101 8.32 -3.90 -0.47
C VAL A 101 9.17 -4.32 0.74
N GLN A 102 10.26 -3.61 1.03
CA GLN A 102 11.12 -3.90 2.17
C GLN A 102 10.36 -3.75 3.50
N ILE A 103 9.50 -2.73 3.64
CA ILE A 103 8.65 -2.55 4.81
C ILE A 103 7.64 -3.70 4.91
N MET A 104 7.00 -4.08 3.80
CA MET A 104 6.06 -5.21 3.80
C MET A 104 6.74 -6.51 4.25
N GLN A 105 7.98 -6.76 3.81
CA GLN A 105 8.78 -7.90 4.24
C GLN A 105 9.09 -7.89 5.74
N TRP A 106 9.35 -6.71 6.31
CA TRP A 106 9.59 -6.58 7.75
C TRP A 106 8.33 -6.88 8.55
N LEU A 107 7.19 -6.35 8.12
CA LEU A 107 5.90 -6.58 8.79
C LEU A 107 5.45 -8.04 8.69
N SER A 108 5.64 -8.69 7.53
CA SER A 108 5.22 -10.08 7.34
C SER A 108 6.12 -11.07 8.09
N ALA A 109 7.41 -10.77 8.21
CA ALA A 109 8.39 -11.60 8.89
C ALA A 109 8.46 -11.37 10.41
N ASP A 110 7.73 -10.39 10.95
CA ASP A 110 7.74 -10.10 12.39
C ASP A 110 7.04 -11.21 13.18
N LYS A 111 7.84 -12.05 13.83
CA LYS A 111 7.35 -13.15 14.68
C LYS A 111 7.06 -12.72 16.12
N SER A 112 7.36 -11.47 16.49
CA SER A 112 7.28 -11.02 17.89
C SER A 112 5.85 -10.76 18.38
N VAL A 113 4.96 -10.32 17.49
CA VAL A 113 3.54 -10.01 17.81
C VAL A 113 2.54 -11.02 17.25
N GLY A 114 2.99 -11.94 16.39
CA GLY A 114 2.17 -12.97 15.75
C GLY A 114 1.52 -12.52 14.44
N GLU A 115 1.16 -13.50 13.61
CA GLU A 115 0.69 -13.27 12.23
C GLU A 115 -0.59 -12.42 12.17
N GLU A 116 -1.56 -12.68 13.05
CA GLU A 116 -2.83 -11.94 13.10
C GLU A 116 -2.64 -10.46 13.48
N ALA A 117 -1.70 -10.17 14.37
CA ALA A 117 -1.38 -8.80 14.78
C ALA A 117 -0.76 -8.03 13.60
N ASN A 118 0.16 -8.64 12.84
CA ASN A 118 0.75 -8.03 11.64
C ASN A 118 -0.32 -7.76 10.57
N GLN A 119 -1.21 -8.73 10.32
CA GLN A 119 -2.32 -8.56 9.39
C GLN A 119 -3.28 -7.44 9.83
N ARG A 120 -3.53 -7.32 11.14
CA ARG A 120 -4.34 -6.23 11.69
C ARG A 120 -3.66 -4.88 11.53
N GLN A 121 -2.38 -4.76 11.88
CA GLN A 121 -1.60 -3.52 11.72
C GLN A 121 -1.58 -3.09 10.26
N TRP A 122 -1.36 -4.03 9.34
CA TRP A 122 -1.43 -3.79 7.90
C TRP A 122 -2.81 -3.28 7.46
N LYS A 123 -3.88 -3.95 7.89
CA LYS A 123 -5.26 -3.53 7.58
C LYS A 123 -5.55 -2.12 8.06
N GLU A 124 -5.27 -1.83 9.33
CA GLU A 124 -5.52 -0.52 9.91
C GLU A 124 -4.65 0.57 9.25
N THR A 125 -3.43 0.23 8.84
CA THR A 125 -2.53 1.14 8.11
C THR A 125 -3.13 1.56 6.77
N LEU A 126 -3.61 0.59 5.97
CA LEU A 126 -4.21 0.87 4.68
C LEU A 126 -5.54 1.63 4.80
N ILE A 127 -6.33 1.37 5.84
CA ILE A 127 -7.54 2.16 6.13
C ILE A 127 -7.16 3.61 6.49
N ALA A 128 -6.16 3.79 7.37
CA ALA A 128 -5.69 5.10 7.81
C ALA A 128 -5.13 5.93 6.64
N MET A 129 -4.48 5.29 5.65
CA MET A 129 -4.04 5.97 4.41
C MET A 129 -5.20 6.63 3.64
N GLY A 130 -6.41 6.10 3.75
CA GLY A 130 -7.61 6.65 3.11
C GLY A 130 -8.15 7.91 3.78
N LYS A 131 -7.69 8.26 4.99
CA LYS A 131 -8.12 9.45 5.75
C LYS A 131 -9.65 9.59 5.84
N LEU A 132 -10.33 8.48 6.17
CA LEU A 132 -11.77 8.49 6.37
C LEU A 132 -12.15 9.48 7.48
N PRO A 133 -13.28 10.21 7.35
CA PRO A 133 -13.72 11.15 8.36
C PRO A 133 -13.89 10.48 9.73
N ALA A 134 -13.51 11.19 10.80
CA ALA A 134 -13.81 10.75 12.16
C ALA A 134 -15.33 10.79 12.38
N GLY A 135 -15.98 9.62 12.35
CA GLY A 135 -17.43 9.48 12.41
C GLY A 135 -17.85 8.03 12.64
N LYS A 136 -19.14 7.72 12.43
CA LYS A 136 -19.65 6.34 12.55
C LYS A 136 -18.88 5.44 11.59
N LYS A 137 -18.20 4.43 12.14
CA LYS A 137 -17.42 3.46 11.36
C LYS A 137 -18.38 2.66 10.48
N ASP A 138 -18.26 2.85 9.17
CA ASP A 138 -18.89 2.00 8.17
C ASP A 138 -17.86 0.97 7.73
N HIS A 139 -18.06 -0.29 8.15
CA HIS A 139 -17.12 -1.37 7.86
C HIS A 139 -16.99 -1.66 6.37
N GLN A 140 -18.07 -1.49 5.59
CA GLN A 140 -17.99 -1.68 4.15
C GLN A 140 -17.09 -0.62 3.52
N VAL A 141 -17.23 0.64 3.93
CA VAL A 141 -16.36 1.74 3.49
C VAL A 141 -14.90 1.50 3.91
N GLU A 142 -14.66 1.00 5.12
CA GLU A 142 -13.31 0.62 5.59
C GLU A 142 -12.69 -0.46 4.70
N TRP A 143 -13.42 -1.52 4.34
CA TRP A 143 -12.90 -2.61 3.51
C TRP A 143 -12.61 -2.15 2.07
N GLN A 144 -13.48 -1.32 1.50
CA GLN A 144 -13.21 -0.72 0.18
C GLN A 144 -12.03 0.24 0.23
N THR A 145 -11.85 0.97 1.33
CA THR A 145 -10.70 1.85 1.52
C THR A 145 -9.40 1.05 1.60
N TYR A 146 -9.38 -0.01 2.40
CA TYR A 146 -8.27 -0.96 2.49
C TYR A 146 -7.87 -1.46 1.09
N GLN A 147 -8.84 -1.92 0.32
CA GLN A 147 -8.68 -2.40 -1.05
C GLN A 147 -8.08 -1.32 -1.98
N ALA A 148 -8.65 -0.12 -1.96
CA ALA A 148 -8.23 0.98 -2.81
C ALA A 148 -6.80 1.44 -2.50
N GLN A 149 -6.41 1.49 -1.22
CA GLN A 149 -5.05 1.88 -0.83
C GLN A 149 -4.04 0.76 -1.15
N TRP A 150 -4.41 -0.52 -1.00
CA TRP A 150 -3.57 -1.61 -1.49
C TRP A 150 -3.33 -1.51 -3.01
N LEU A 151 -4.38 -1.26 -3.81
CA LEU A 151 -4.22 -1.05 -5.26
C LEU A 151 -3.31 0.13 -5.59
N ARG A 152 -3.36 1.19 -4.77
CA ARG A 152 -2.52 2.37 -4.96
C ARG A 152 -1.04 2.04 -4.75
N LEU A 153 -0.70 1.25 -3.72
CA LEU A 153 0.64 0.73 -3.52
C LEU A 153 1.06 -0.20 -4.66
N ALA A 154 0.19 -1.15 -5.03
CA ALA A 154 0.42 -2.12 -6.09
C ALA A 154 0.71 -1.45 -7.45
N ARG A 155 -0.06 -0.41 -7.81
CA ARG A 155 0.17 0.38 -9.03
C ARG A 155 1.52 1.10 -9.01
N PHE A 156 1.88 1.70 -7.87
CA PHE A 156 3.18 2.38 -7.72
C PHE A 156 4.34 1.40 -7.89
N VAL A 157 4.28 0.23 -7.25
CA VAL A 157 5.30 -0.82 -7.38
C VAL A 157 5.34 -1.38 -8.80
N LYS A 158 4.19 -1.57 -9.46
CA LYS A 158 4.13 -2.00 -10.86
C LYS A 158 4.78 -0.97 -11.81
N GLU A 159 4.52 0.31 -11.59
CA GLU A 159 5.04 1.40 -12.43
C GLU A 159 6.57 1.55 -12.27
N PHE A 160 7.08 1.49 -11.04
CA PHE A 160 8.46 1.86 -10.71
C PHE A 160 9.38 0.72 -10.24
N GLY A 161 8.92 -0.53 -10.26
CA GLY A 161 9.83 -1.67 -10.19
C GLY A 161 10.69 -1.70 -11.45
N SER A 162 11.88 -1.11 -11.42
CA SER A 162 12.84 -1.12 -12.54
C SER A 162 13.54 -2.49 -12.69
N ALA A 163 14.59 -2.61 -13.53
CA ALA A 163 15.45 -3.74 -13.96
C ALA A 163 15.26 -5.15 -13.32
N GLU A 164 14.98 -5.23 -12.02
CA GLU A 164 14.57 -6.41 -11.24
C GLU A 164 13.03 -6.57 -11.14
N ARG A 165 12.27 -6.03 -12.11
CA ARG A 165 10.80 -5.84 -12.04
C ARG A 165 10.07 -7.11 -11.63
N GLY A 166 10.48 -8.24 -12.19
CA GLY A 166 9.90 -9.54 -11.86
C GLY A 166 10.14 -9.96 -10.41
N ARG A 167 11.33 -9.70 -9.85
CA ARG A 167 11.65 -10.02 -8.46
C ARG A 167 10.87 -9.12 -7.50
N LEU A 168 10.86 -7.81 -7.74
CA LEU A 168 10.20 -6.86 -6.83
C LEU A 168 8.68 -7.09 -6.80
N ILE A 169 8.05 -7.29 -7.96
CA ILE A 169 6.62 -7.63 -8.06
C ILE A 169 6.33 -8.96 -7.34
N ARG A 170 7.15 -9.99 -7.56
CA ARG A 170 6.97 -11.28 -6.88
C ARG A 170 7.06 -11.15 -5.35
N LEU A 171 8.00 -10.35 -4.85
CA LEU A 171 8.10 -10.09 -3.41
C LEU A 171 6.87 -9.34 -2.91
N PHE A 172 6.42 -8.30 -3.62
CA PHE A 172 5.20 -7.58 -3.26
C PHE A 172 3.97 -8.52 -3.19
N ASP A 173 3.83 -9.42 -4.16
CA ASP A 173 2.73 -10.39 -4.22
C ASP A 173 2.82 -11.42 -3.09
N GLN A 174 4.04 -11.89 -2.77
CA GLN A 174 4.29 -12.80 -1.64
C GLN A 174 3.92 -12.15 -0.31
N GLU A 175 4.39 -10.93 -0.07
CA GLU A 175 4.09 -10.23 1.17
C GLU A 175 2.62 -9.81 1.25
N SER A 176 1.99 -9.45 0.14
CA SER A 176 0.55 -9.19 0.07
C SER A 176 -0.25 -10.42 0.46
N LYS A 177 0.14 -11.63 -0.01
CA LYS A 177 -0.53 -12.87 0.38
C LYS A 177 -0.47 -13.14 1.88
N MET A 178 0.64 -12.78 2.54
CA MET A 178 0.81 -12.95 3.98
C MET A 178 0.05 -11.89 4.78
N LEU A 179 0.23 -10.62 4.44
CA LEU A 179 -0.33 -9.48 5.17
C LEU A 179 -1.84 -9.31 4.96
N CYS A 180 -2.37 -9.73 3.81
CA CYS A 180 -3.78 -9.62 3.45
C CYS A 180 -4.60 -10.89 3.72
N LYS A 181 -4.03 -11.92 4.36
CA LYS A 181 -4.66 -13.26 4.50
C LYS A 181 -6.01 -13.27 5.23
N ASN A 182 -6.28 -12.27 6.09
CA ASN A 182 -7.56 -12.09 6.77
C ASN A 182 -8.64 -11.40 5.90
N MET A 183 -8.27 -10.93 4.71
CA MET A 183 -9.13 -10.26 3.75
C MET A 183 -9.10 -10.99 2.41
N LEU A 184 -10.21 -10.95 1.70
CA LEU A 184 -10.37 -11.54 0.38
C LEU A 184 -10.57 -10.42 -0.63
N LEU A 185 -9.92 -10.53 -1.79
CA LEU A 185 -10.10 -9.64 -2.94
C LEU A 185 -10.98 -10.31 -3.97
N THR A 186 -11.98 -9.58 -4.48
CA THR A 186 -12.79 -10.01 -5.61
C THR A 186 -12.67 -9.03 -6.75
N ARG A 187 -12.95 -9.53 -7.96
CA ARG A 187 -12.97 -8.77 -9.20
C ARG A 187 -14.32 -8.95 -9.90
N TYR A 188 -14.86 -7.84 -10.37
CA TYR A 188 -16.05 -7.81 -11.21
C TYR A 188 -15.69 -7.21 -12.57
N ASP A 189 -15.78 -8.06 -13.60
CA ASP A 189 -15.56 -7.69 -14.98
C ASP A 189 -16.93 -7.61 -15.67
N GLU A 190 -17.36 -6.41 -16.03
CA GLU A 190 -18.62 -6.19 -16.75
C GLU A 190 -18.31 -5.94 -18.23
N SER A 191 -18.97 -6.68 -19.12
CA SER A 191 -18.92 -6.45 -20.57
C SER A 191 -20.33 -6.17 -21.09
N PHE A 192 -20.47 -5.11 -21.90
CA PHE A 192 -21.68 -4.92 -22.69
C PHE A 192 -21.58 -5.78 -23.95
N GLN A 193 -22.59 -6.62 -24.21
CA GLN A 193 -22.82 -7.09 -25.57
C GLN A 193 -23.52 -5.98 -26.35
N SER A 194 -22.77 -5.22 -27.16
CA SER A 194 -23.36 -4.37 -28.19
C SER A 194 -23.40 -5.18 -29.48
N GLY A 195 -24.61 -5.36 -30.04
CA GLY A 195 -24.94 -6.38 -31.03
C GLY A 195 -24.23 -6.32 -32.40
N LEU A 196 -23.19 -5.51 -32.59
CA LEU A 196 -22.43 -5.46 -33.85
C LEU A 196 -20.94 -5.08 -33.73
N LEU A 197 -20.43 -4.72 -32.55
CA LEU A 197 -19.02 -4.35 -32.35
C LEU A 197 -18.54 -4.91 -31.01
N ALA A 198 -17.32 -5.44 -30.98
CA ALA A 198 -16.69 -6.00 -29.79
C ALA A 198 -16.96 -5.13 -28.56
N GLY A 199 -17.57 -5.73 -27.53
CA GLY A 199 -18.07 -5.01 -26.37
C GLY A 199 -17.01 -4.09 -25.77
N ILE A 200 -17.37 -2.83 -25.51
CA ILE A 200 -16.48 -1.89 -24.80
C ILE A 200 -16.34 -2.43 -23.37
N PRO A 201 -15.15 -2.83 -22.92
CA PRO A 201 -14.97 -3.31 -21.56
C PRO A 201 -15.20 -2.15 -20.59
N LYS A 202 -16.08 -2.35 -19.59
CA LYS A 202 -16.19 -1.41 -18.48
C LYS A 202 -14.92 -1.48 -17.62
N PRO A 203 -14.62 -0.41 -16.87
CA PRO A 203 -13.52 -0.47 -15.92
C PRO A 203 -13.78 -1.57 -14.89
N THR A 204 -12.83 -2.50 -14.77
CA THR A 204 -12.85 -3.56 -13.76
C THR A 204 -13.05 -2.98 -12.37
N GLN A 205 -14.01 -3.54 -11.64
CA GLN A 205 -14.28 -3.18 -10.26
C GLN A 205 -13.70 -4.23 -9.32
N TYR A 206 -13.27 -3.80 -8.15
CA TYR A 206 -12.69 -4.66 -7.13
C TYR A 206 -13.40 -4.44 -5.82
N PHE A 207 -13.56 -5.49 -5.04
CA PHE A 207 -14.14 -5.42 -3.71
C PHE A 207 -13.30 -6.22 -2.73
N ALA A 208 -13.32 -5.83 -1.46
CA ALA A 208 -12.72 -6.61 -0.39
C ALA A 208 -13.70 -6.98 0.70
N TYR A 209 -13.50 -8.17 1.26
CA TYR A 209 -14.32 -8.73 2.33
C TYR A 209 -13.45 -9.41 3.39
N PRO A 210 -13.80 -9.37 4.68
CA PRO A 210 -13.18 -10.23 5.68
C PRO A 210 -13.39 -11.69 5.32
N ILE A 211 -12.36 -12.52 5.49
CA ILE A 211 -12.45 -13.95 5.14
C ILE A 211 -13.53 -14.67 5.95
N GLY A 212 -13.80 -14.23 7.19
CA GLY A 212 -14.85 -14.78 8.04
C GLY A 212 -16.28 -14.56 7.55
N LEU A 213 -16.49 -13.64 6.59
CA LEU A 213 -17.81 -13.43 5.96
C LEU A 213 -17.98 -14.24 4.68
N VAL A 214 -16.93 -14.87 4.16
CA VAL A 214 -16.95 -15.57 2.87
C VAL A 214 -17.06 -17.07 3.08
N GLN A 215 -18.05 -17.70 2.43
CA GLN A 215 -18.20 -19.15 2.47
C GLN A 215 -17.26 -19.81 1.45
N ASN A 216 -16.47 -20.79 1.91
CA ASN A 216 -15.56 -21.63 1.10
C ASN A 216 -14.74 -20.81 0.07
N PRO A 217 -13.90 -19.87 0.52
CA PRO A 217 -13.16 -18.98 -0.38
C PRO A 217 -12.15 -19.76 -1.22
N VAL A 218 -12.37 -19.82 -2.54
CA VAL A 218 -11.45 -20.44 -3.51
C VAL A 218 -11.19 -19.47 -4.66
N VAL A 219 -9.91 -19.20 -4.94
CA VAL A 219 -9.49 -18.34 -6.05
C VAL A 219 -10.01 -18.87 -7.38
N GLY A 220 -10.53 -17.98 -8.23
CA GLY A 220 -11.16 -18.30 -9.50
C GLY A 220 -12.66 -18.63 -9.40
N GLN A 221 -13.22 -18.81 -8.21
CA GLN A 221 -14.65 -19.04 -8.02
C GLN A 221 -15.42 -17.76 -7.73
N LYS A 222 -16.75 -17.81 -7.91
CA LYS A 222 -17.65 -16.72 -7.53
C LYS A 222 -17.78 -16.64 -6.01
N VAL A 223 -17.69 -15.44 -5.47
CA VAL A 223 -17.77 -15.21 -4.03
C VAL A 223 -19.19 -15.45 -3.49
N GLN A 224 -19.27 -16.05 -2.30
CA GLN A 224 -20.50 -16.24 -1.54
C GLN A 224 -20.29 -15.65 -0.14
N ILE A 225 -21.15 -14.72 0.25
CA ILE A 225 -20.92 -13.87 1.43
C ILE A 225 -22.15 -13.92 2.33
N TRP A 226 -21.93 -14.05 3.63
CA TRP A 226 -22.96 -13.89 4.65
C TRP A 226 -23.27 -12.40 4.84
N LEU A 227 -24.52 -12.02 4.59
CA LEU A 227 -25.04 -10.68 4.85
C LEU A 227 -26.07 -10.73 5.96
N GLU A 228 -25.99 -9.79 6.88
CA GLU A 228 -26.99 -9.60 7.92
C GLU A 228 -28.07 -8.66 7.39
N ILE A 229 -29.28 -9.17 7.20
CA ILE A 229 -30.44 -8.44 6.72
C ILE A 229 -31.52 -8.56 7.79
N GLU A 230 -31.90 -7.42 8.39
CA GLU A 230 -33.08 -7.29 9.26
C GLU A 230 -33.24 -8.42 10.32
N SER A 231 -32.12 -8.86 10.92
CA SER A 231 -32.02 -9.92 11.95
C SER A 231 -31.93 -11.38 11.43
N GLN A 232 -31.67 -11.58 10.13
CA GLN A 232 -31.36 -12.89 9.54
C GLN A 232 -30.03 -12.84 8.77
N CYS A 233 -29.28 -13.94 8.81
CA CYS A 233 -28.07 -14.10 8.01
C CYS A 233 -28.42 -14.83 6.71
N GLU A 234 -28.28 -14.15 5.58
CA GLU A 234 -28.47 -14.75 4.26
C GLU A 234 -27.13 -14.94 3.55
N LEU A 235 -26.97 -16.10 2.91
CA LEU A 235 -25.83 -16.37 2.05
C LEU A 235 -26.11 -15.83 0.64
N VAL A 236 -25.40 -14.78 0.25
CA VAL A 236 -25.57 -14.14 -1.06
C VAL A 236 -24.40 -14.48 -1.98
N LYS A 237 -24.72 -15.07 -3.13
CA LYS A 237 -23.75 -15.31 -4.20
C LYS A 237 -23.64 -14.07 -5.08
N LYS A 238 -22.45 -13.47 -5.13
CA LYS A 238 -22.20 -12.30 -5.99
C LYS A 238 -21.56 -12.72 -7.31
N ASN A 239 -21.76 -11.92 -8.35
CA ASN A 239 -21.12 -12.14 -9.66
C ASN A 239 -19.64 -11.70 -9.68
N GLU A 240 -18.96 -11.70 -8.54
CA GLU A 240 -17.57 -11.28 -8.39
C GLU A 240 -16.69 -12.53 -8.28
N THR A 241 -15.56 -12.57 -8.97
CA THR A 241 -14.61 -13.68 -8.95
C THR A 241 -13.54 -13.42 -7.90
N ILE A 242 -13.26 -14.40 -7.04
CA ILE A 242 -12.19 -14.33 -6.03
C ILE A 242 -10.84 -14.33 -6.76
N ILE A 243 -9.98 -13.36 -6.45
CA ILE A 243 -8.61 -13.26 -6.97
C ILE A 243 -7.60 -13.16 -5.84
N ASN A 244 -6.32 -13.41 -6.13
CA ASN A 244 -5.25 -13.17 -5.18
C ASN A 244 -4.98 -11.67 -5.01
N TRP A 245 -4.48 -11.31 -3.83
CA TRP A 245 -3.83 -10.03 -3.58
C TRP A 245 -2.47 -9.97 -4.30
N SER A 246 -2.49 -9.89 -5.63
CA SER A 246 -1.30 -9.84 -6.49
C SER A 246 -1.42 -8.76 -7.56
N ILE A 247 -0.32 -8.09 -7.87
CA ILE A 247 -0.22 -7.15 -8.99
C ILE A 247 -0.58 -7.88 -10.29
N HIS A 248 -0.16 -9.14 -10.43
CA HIS A 248 -0.45 -9.91 -11.63
C HIS A 248 -1.96 -10.14 -11.83
N GLU A 249 -2.72 -10.53 -10.82
CA GLU A 249 -4.16 -10.79 -11.04
C GLU A 249 -5.00 -9.51 -10.98
N ALA A 250 -4.59 -8.54 -10.15
CA ALA A 250 -5.35 -7.33 -9.93
C ALA A 250 -5.05 -6.22 -10.94
N LEU A 251 -3.91 -6.23 -11.63
CA LEU A 251 -3.52 -5.12 -12.53
C LEU A 251 -3.08 -5.57 -13.91
N SER A 252 -3.19 -6.85 -14.30
CA SER A 252 -2.82 -7.31 -15.66
C SER A 252 -3.60 -6.61 -16.76
#